data_AF-A0A846E830-F1
#
_entry.id   AF-A0A846E830-F1
#
_cell.length_a   1.000
_cell.length_b   1.000
_cell.length_c   1.000
_cell.angle_alpha   90.00
_cell.angle_beta   90.00
_cell.angle_gamma   90.00
#
_symmetry.space_group_name_H-M   'P 1'
#
loop_
_entity.id
_entity.type
_entity.pdbx_description
1 polymer ?
#
loop_
_entity_poly.entity_id
_entity_poly.type
_entity_poly.pdbx_seq_one_letter_code
_entity_poly.pdbx_strand_id
1 'polypeptide(L)'
;MNPPLITPQELEELVKQRLEVFYERRIRKLTGLNLWETLRRKNPYLFRAIGMQKAAEIVEELLKAYMSSSDEGIFGDAFFEPIAKAVGGGVATDSIGIDAVIETPTTYTVVQVKSGPNWGNADQRRRLKDNFENARNTFLDRQLDREFRAL
;
A
#
# COMPACT_ATOMS: atom_id res chain seq x y z
N MET A 1 21.45 -9.49 11.38
CA MET A 1 20.71 -8.80 10.31
C MET A 1 21.50 -9.01 9.02
N ASN A 2 20.86 -9.45 7.95
CA ASN A 2 21.50 -9.40 6.64
C ASN A 2 21.81 -7.92 6.31
N PRO A 3 22.96 -7.59 5.72
CA PRO A 3 23.22 -6.23 5.29
C PRO A 3 22.10 -5.78 4.32
N PRO A 4 21.70 -4.49 4.36
CA PRO A 4 20.80 -3.97 3.35
C PRO A 4 21.40 -4.25 1.97
N LEU A 5 20.58 -4.74 1.03
CA LEU A 5 21.04 -5.09 -0.32
C LEU A 5 21.60 -3.90 -1.09
N ILE A 6 21.25 -2.68 -0.65
CA ILE A 6 21.65 -1.42 -1.26
C ILE A 6 22.38 -0.53 -0.25
N THR A 7 23.31 0.26 -0.75
CA THR A 7 24.04 1.28 0.00
C THR A 7 23.12 2.46 0.37
N PRO A 8 23.50 3.28 1.37
CA PRO A 8 22.74 4.50 1.71
C PRO A 8 22.55 5.45 0.51
N GLN A 9 23.56 5.57 -0.36
CA GLN A 9 23.51 6.42 -1.55
C GLN A 9 22.52 5.88 -2.59
N GLU A 10 22.50 4.57 -2.82
CA GLU A 10 21.52 3.93 -3.71
C GLU A 10 20.10 4.04 -3.16
N LEU A 11 19.93 3.97 -1.84
CA LEU A 11 18.63 4.18 -1.19
C LEU A 11 18.15 5.63 -1.37
N GLU A 12 19.01 6.62 -1.17
CA GLU A 12 18.66 8.03 -1.36
C GLU A 12 18.19 8.32 -2.79
N GLU A 13 18.94 7.81 -3.77
CA GLU A 13 18.59 7.96 -5.18
C GLU A 13 17.29 7.24 -5.53
N LEU A 14 17.08 6.02 -5.00
CA LEU A 14 15.83 5.29 -5.17
C LEU A 14 14.64 6.06 -4.57
N VAL A 15 14.78 6.60 -3.35
CA VAL A 15 13.73 7.41 -2.72
C VAL A 15 13.37 8.61 -3.59
N LYS A 16 14.37 9.32 -4.11
CA LYS A 16 14.16 10.48 -4.99
C LYS A 16 13.39 10.09 -6.26
N GLN A 17 13.84 9.06 -6.98
CA GLN A 17 13.19 8.59 -8.19
C GLN A 17 11.75 8.16 -7.93
N ARG A 18 11.50 7.47 -6.80
CA ARG A 18 10.17 7.01 -6.44
C ARG A 18 9.24 8.16 -6.02
N LEU A 19 9.77 9.21 -5.39
CA LEU A 19 9.01 10.44 -5.13
C LEU A 19 8.58 11.13 -6.43
N GLU A 20 9.47 11.22 -7.43
CA GLU A 20 9.12 11.79 -8.73
C GLU A 20 7.94 11.04 -9.37
N VAL A 21 7.99 9.70 -9.40
CA VAL A 21 6.89 8.86 -9.91
C VAL A 21 5.61 9.06 -9.09
N PHE A 22 5.70 9.15 -7.76
CA PHE A 22 4.56 9.44 -6.90
C PHE A 22 3.90 10.78 -7.27
N TYR A 23 4.69 11.85 -7.42
CA TYR A 23 4.16 13.16 -7.77
C TYR A 23 3.55 13.20 -9.17
N GLU A 24 4.18 12.55 -10.16
CA GLU A 24 3.61 12.44 -11.50
C GLU A 24 2.24 11.75 -11.50
N ARG A 25 2.13 10.62 -10.80
CA ARG A 25 0.86 9.89 -10.66
C ARG A 25 -0.18 10.71 -9.92
N ARG A 26 0.23 11.44 -8.87
CA ARG A 26 -0.63 12.34 -8.11
C ARG A 26 -1.19 13.47 -8.98
N ILE A 27 -0.34 14.12 -9.77
CA ILE A 27 -0.76 15.16 -10.73
C ILE A 27 -1.68 14.57 -11.79
N ARG A 28 -1.36 13.40 -12.35
CA ARG A 28 -2.22 12.71 -13.32
C ARG A 28 -3.60 12.39 -12.75
N LYS A 29 -3.67 11.98 -11.49
CA LYS A 29 -4.92 11.65 -10.81
C LYS A 29 -5.80 12.88 -10.61
N LEU A 30 -5.19 14.01 -10.23
CA LEU A 30 -5.87 15.29 -10.07
C LEU A 30 -6.33 15.86 -11.41
N THR A 31 -5.47 15.84 -12.43
CA THR A 31 -5.79 16.34 -13.78
C THR A 31 -6.84 15.49 -14.50
N GLY A 32 -6.91 14.19 -14.20
CA GLY A 32 -7.95 13.29 -14.69
C GLY A 32 -9.27 13.35 -13.92
N LEU A 33 -9.40 14.18 -12.88
CA LEU A 33 -10.64 14.28 -12.11
C LEU A 33 -11.76 14.92 -12.94
N ASN A 34 -12.85 14.19 -13.12
CA ASN A 34 -14.10 14.75 -13.58
C ASN A 34 -14.97 15.18 -12.38
N LEU A 35 -15.07 16.49 -12.16
CA LEU A 35 -15.82 17.05 -11.03
C LEU A 35 -17.31 16.66 -11.08
N TRP A 36 -17.93 16.72 -12.27
CA TRP A 36 -19.35 16.43 -12.45
C TRP A 36 -19.68 14.97 -12.13
N GLU A 37 -18.90 14.03 -12.67
CA GLU A 37 -19.07 12.61 -12.35
C GLU A 37 -18.85 12.31 -10.88
N THR A 38 -17.92 13.02 -10.24
CA THR A 38 -17.60 12.80 -8.82
C THR A 38 -18.73 13.33 -7.93
N LEU A 39 -19.28 14.50 -8.24
CA LEU A 39 -20.42 15.10 -7.53
C LEU A 39 -21.70 14.26 -7.67
N ARG A 40 -21.98 13.70 -8.86
CA ARG A 40 -23.19 12.89 -9.12
C ARG A 40 -23.32 11.67 -8.19
N ARG A 41 -22.21 11.18 -7.65
CA ARG A 41 -22.16 10.03 -6.72
C ARG A 41 -22.33 10.43 -5.25
N LYS A 42 -22.45 11.72 -4.93
CA LYS A 42 -22.55 12.22 -3.55
C LYS A 42 -24.00 12.49 -3.15
N ASN A 43 -24.27 12.43 -1.85
CA ASN A 43 -25.57 12.77 -1.28
C ASN A 43 -25.62 14.27 -0.96
N PRO A 44 -26.39 15.09 -1.70
CA PRO A 44 -26.45 16.54 -1.46
C PRO A 44 -27.02 16.91 -0.08
N TYR A 45 -27.82 16.03 0.54
CA TYR A 45 -28.34 16.25 1.89
C TYR A 45 -27.25 16.13 2.96
N LEU A 46 -26.20 15.35 2.71
CA LEU A 46 -25.10 15.23 3.65
C LEU A 46 -24.34 16.56 3.80
N PHE A 47 -24.11 17.27 2.69
CA PHE A 47 -23.48 18.60 2.71
C PHE A 47 -24.30 19.60 3.55
N ARG A 48 -25.64 19.55 3.44
CA ARG A 48 -26.53 20.36 4.29
C ARG A 48 -26.48 19.94 5.75
N ALA A 49 -26.49 18.64 6.03
CA ALA A 49 -26.48 18.11 7.40
C ALA A 49 -25.20 18.48 8.17
N ILE A 50 -24.05 18.50 7.49
CA ILE A 50 -22.76 18.92 8.08
C ILE A 50 -22.53 20.43 8.05
N GLY A 51 -23.52 21.20 7.60
CA GLY A 51 -23.51 22.67 7.68
C GLY A 51 -22.70 23.38 6.60
N MET A 52 -22.35 22.74 5.48
CA MET A 52 -21.70 23.42 4.36
C MET A 52 -22.65 24.46 3.75
N GLN A 53 -22.19 25.69 3.66
CA GLN A 53 -22.98 26.83 3.19
C GLN A 53 -22.53 27.32 1.81
N LYS A 54 -21.31 26.99 1.39
CA LYS A 54 -20.72 27.51 0.15
C LYS A 54 -20.37 26.37 -0.81
N ALA A 55 -20.59 26.60 -2.09
CA ALA A 55 -20.17 25.66 -3.15
C ALA A 55 -18.66 25.40 -3.11
N ALA A 56 -17.85 26.41 -2.77
CA ALA A 56 -16.40 26.26 -2.62
C ALA A 56 -16.01 25.24 -1.53
N GLU A 57 -16.74 25.20 -0.40
CA GLU A 57 -16.50 24.24 0.70
C GLU A 57 -16.77 22.80 0.22
N ILE A 58 -17.85 22.60 -0.55
CA ILE A 58 -18.19 21.30 -1.13
C ILE A 58 -17.10 20.84 -2.08
N VAL A 59 -16.64 21.73 -2.97
CA VAL A 59 -15.58 21.40 -3.95
C VAL A 59 -14.26 21.10 -3.24
N GLU A 60 -13.87 21.91 -2.26
CA GLU A 60 -12.61 21.73 -1.53
C GLU A 60 -12.59 20.40 -0.75
N GLU A 61 -13.64 20.09 0.01
CA GLU A 61 -13.72 18.82 0.75
C GLU A 61 -13.77 17.60 -0.19
N LEU A 62 -14.47 17.72 -1.32
CA LEU A 62 -14.49 16.67 -2.33
C LEU A 62 -13.12 16.43 -2.93
N LEU A 63 -12.37 17.50 -3.25
CA LEU A 63 -11.01 17.40 -3.78
C LEU A 63 -10.06 16.79 -2.74
N LYS A 64 -10.11 17.25 -1.49
CA LYS A 64 -9.32 16.69 -0.39
C LYS A 64 -9.58 15.19 -0.20
N ALA A 65 -10.85 14.79 -0.14
CA ALA A 65 -11.22 13.39 0.02
C ALA A 65 -10.79 12.53 -1.19
N TYR A 66 -10.97 13.04 -2.41
CA TYR A 66 -10.55 12.36 -3.64
C TYR A 66 -9.03 12.16 -3.68
N MET A 67 -8.26 13.19 -3.34
CA MET A 67 -6.80 13.11 -3.28
C MET A 67 -6.33 12.21 -2.15
N SER A 68 -6.88 12.34 -0.94
CA SER A 68 -6.48 11.50 0.20
C SER A 68 -6.66 10.01 -0.06
N SER A 69 -7.79 9.60 -0.64
CA SER A 69 -8.03 8.20 -1.00
C SER A 69 -7.10 7.70 -2.11
N SER A 70 -6.68 8.59 -3.02
CA SER A 70 -5.77 8.21 -4.11
C SER A 70 -4.31 8.19 -3.65
N ASP A 71 -3.92 9.16 -2.81
CA ASP A 71 -2.57 9.33 -2.30
C ASP A 71 -2.12 8.09 -1.54
N GLU A 72 -2.98 7.46 -0.74
CA GLU A 72 -2.63 6.22 -0.01
C GLU A 72 -2.27 5.07 -0.97
N GLY A 73 -3.08 4.86 -2.02
CA GLY A 73 -2.82 3.84 -3.02
C GLY A 73 -1.53 4.10 -3.79
N ILE A 74 -1.35 5.33 -4.26
CA ILE A 74 -0.16 5.74 -5.03
C ILE A 74 1.11 5.67 -4.17
N PHE A 75 1.00 6.05 -2.89
CA PHE A 75 2.11 5.98 -1.94
C PHE A 75 2.53 4.53 -1.69
N GLY A 76 1.57 3.63 -1.47
CA GLY A 76 1.85 2.21 -1.31
C GLY A 76 2.54 1.61 -2.55
N ASP A 77 1.92 1.78 -3.72
CA ASP A 77 2.31 1.06 -4.94
C ASP A 77 3.57 1.63 -5.63
N ALA A 78 3.65 2.95 -5.78
CA ALA A 78 4.66 3.61 -6.59
C ALA A 78 5.87 4.02 -5.78
N PHE A 79 5.66 4.31 -4.49
CA PHE A 79 6.68 4.83 -3.61
C PHE A 79 7.23 3.76 -2.66
N PHE A 80 6.39 3.25 -1.76
CA PHE A 80 6.85 2.46 -0.61
C PHE A 80 7.25 1.04 -0.97
N GLU A 81 6.43 0.31 -1.73
CA GLU A 81 6.68 -1.09 -2.06
C GLU A 81 8.03 -1.31 -2.79
N PRO A 82 8.43 -0.51 -3.80
CA PRO A 82 9.74 -0.66 -4.45
C PRO A 82 10.92 -0.46 -3.49
N ILE A 83 10.80 0.49 -2.55
CA ILE A 83 11.84 0.76 -1.54
C ILE A 83 11.92 -0.42 -0.55
N ALA A 84 10.78 -0.88 -0.06
CA ALA A 84 10.70 -2.02 0.87
C ALA A 84 11.33 -3.28 0.24
N LYS A 85 11.09 -3.54 -1.04
CA LYS A 85 11.71 -4.64 -1.79
C LYS A 85 13.24 -4.48 -1.90
N ALA A 86 13.71 -3.29 -2.24
CA ALA A 86 15.14 -3.03 -2.40
C ALA A 86 15.92 -3.14 -1.08
N VAL A 87 15.33 -2.74 0.04
CA VAL A 87 15.98 -2.81 1.37
C VAL A 87 15.78 -4.17 2.05
N GLY A 88 14.60 -4.77 1.88
CA GLY A 88 14.13 -5.91 2.68
C GLY A 88 14.73 -7.27 2.33
N GLY A 89 15.42 -7.41 1.21
CA GLY A 89 16.07 -8.67 0.83
C GLY A 89 15.11 -9.80 0.47
N GLY A 90 13.81 -9.52 0.40
CA GLY A 90 12.79 -10.51 0.08
C GLY A 90 12.62 -10.67 -1.42
N VAL A 91 12.45 -11.91 -1.86
CA VAL A 91 12.16 -12.24 -3.26
C VAL A 91 10.66 -12.09 -3.49
N ALA A 92 10.28 -11.58 -4.66
CA ALA A 92 8.87 -11.57 -5.08
C ALA A 92 8.30 -13.00 -5.09
N THR A 93 7.03 -13.15 -4.76
CA THR A 93 6.35 -14.44 -4.70
C THR A 93 5.04 -14.40 -5.48
N ASP A 94 4.66 -15.54 -6.05
CA ASP A 94 3.35 -15.73 -6.69
C ASP A 94 2.23 -16.00 -5.67
N SER A 95 2.57 -16.00 -4.37
CA SER A 95 1.60 -16.24 -3.30
C SER A 95 0.63 -15.07 -3.20
N ILE A 96 -0.67 -15.37 -3.30
CA ILE A 96 -1.72 -14.36 -3.30
C ILE A 96 -1.65 -13.50 -2.02
N GLY A 97 -1.48 -12.19 -2.22
CA GLY A 97 -1.44 -11.23 -1.13
C GLY A 97 -0.21 -11.34 -0.22
N ILE A 98 0.90 -11.88 -0.70
CA ILE A 98 2.21 -11.78 -0.05
C ILE A 98 3.11 -10.96 -0.95
N ASP A 99 3.76 -9.94 -0.40
CA ASP A 99 4.55 -8.99 -1.19
C ASP A 99 6.00 -9.45 -1.35
N ALA A 100 6.52 -10.16 -0.34
CA ALA A 100 7.87 -10.71 -0.37
C ALA A 100 8.03 -11.93 0.54
N VAL A 101 9.01 -12.77 0.21
CA VAL A 101 9.47 -13.86 1.07
C VAL A 101 10.96 -13.66 1.39
N ILE A 102 11.31 -13.68 2.66
CA ILE A 102 12.69 -13.59 3.16
C ILE A 102 13.07 -14.95 3.74
N GLU A 103 14.04 -15.60 3.09
CA GLU A 103 14.55 -16.89 3.51
C GLU A 103 15.91 -16.75 4.20
N THR A 104 16.06 -17.41 5.33
CA THR A 104 17.34 -17.64 6.00
C THR A 104 17.52 -19.15 6.21
N PRO A 105 18.71 -19.62 6.63
CA PRO A 105 18.90 -21.04 6.95
C PRO A 105 17.90 -21.57 7.98
N THR A 106 17.38 -20.71 8.88
CA THR A 106 16.50 -21.13 9.98
C THR A 106 15.07 -20.62 9.87
N THR A 107 14.77 -19.65 8.99
CA THR A 107 13.45 -19.02 8.93
C THR A 107 12.93 -18.86 7.51
N TYR A 108 11.64 -19.06 7.32
CA TYR A 108 10.88 -18.71 6.13
C TYR A 108 9.87 -17.61 6.51
N THR A 109 10.20 -16.36 6.18
CA THR A 109 9.39 -15.21 6.57
C THR A 109 8.59 -14.72 5.37
N VAL A 110 7.26 -14.75 5.48
CA VAL A 110 6.37 -14.10 4.51
C VAL A 110 6.06 -12.69 5.00
N VAL A 111 6.09 -11.73 4.08
CA VAL A 111 5.90 -10.31 4.39
C VAL A 111 4.76 -9.77 3.55
N GLN A 112 3.80 -9.12 4.21
CA GLN A 112 2.84 -8.24 3.55
C GLN A 112 3.05 -6.79 4.03
N VAL A 113 3.40 -5.92 3.11
CA VAL A 113 3.72 -4.53 3.35
C VAL A 113 2.43 -3.71 3.45
N LYS A 114 2.31 -2.89 4.49
CA LYS A 114 1.19 -1.95 4.70
C LYS A 114 1.68 -0.54 4.91
N SER A 115 0.91 0.42 4.40
CA SER A 115 1.16 1.86 4.49
C SER A 115 1.11 2.41 5.92
N GLY A 116 0.47 1.71 6.86
CA GLY A 116 0.37 2.12 8.26
C GLY A 116 -0.43 1.15 9.14
N PRO A 117 -0.62 1.46 10.44
CA PRO A 117 -1.30 0.57 11.38
C PRO A 117 -2.82 0.44 11.13
N ASN A 118 -3.44 1.47 10.56
CA ASN A 118 -4.88 1.51 10.25
C ASN A 118 -5.16 1.31 8.74
N TRP A 119 -4.48 0.35 8.12
CA TRP A 119 -4.48 0.13 6.66
C TRP A 119 -5.76 -0.50 6.08
N GLY A 120 -6.70 -0.94 6.92
CA GLY A 120 -7.88 -1.63 6.40
C GLY A 120 -8.97 -1.88 7.44
N ASN A 121 -10.15 -2.25 6.94
CA ASN A 121 -11.29 -2.65 7.74
C ASN A 121 -11.17 -4.10 8.25
N ALA A 122 -12.19 -4.58 8.97
CA ALA A 122 -12.20 -5.91 9.55
C ALA A 122 -12.08 -7.04 8.49
N ASP A 123 -12.71 -6.87 7.33
CA ASP A 123 -12.68 -7.88 6.27
C ASP A 123 -11.31 -7.92 5.57
N GLN A 124 -10.69 -6.76 5.35
CA GLN A 124 -9.33 -6.69 4.81
C GLN A 124 -8.31 -7.37 5.75
N ARG A 125 -8.45 -7.16 7.07
CA ARG A 125 -7.62 -7.86 8.07
C ARG A 125 -7.86 -9.37 8.09
N ARG A 126 -9.12 -9.81 7.95
CA ARG A 126 -9.45 -11.25 7.85
C ARG A 126 -8.78 -11.87 6.62
N ARG A 127 -8.91 -11.23 5.46
CA ARG A 127 -8.26 -11.69 4.21
C ARG A 127 -6.74 -11.78 4.34
N LEU A 128 -6.10 -10.82 5.01
CA LEU A 128 -4.66 -10.93 5.26
C LEU A 128 -4.32 -12.17 6.10
N LYS A 129 -5.08 -12.41 7.18
CA LYS A 129 -4.88 -13.61 8.00
C LYS A 129 -5.02 -14.88 7.15
N ASP A 130 -6.06 -14.95 6.31
CA ASP A 130 -6.30 -16.09 5.42
C ASP A 130 -5.13 -16.27 4.43
N ASN A 131 -4.58 -15.18 3.88
CA ASN A 131 -3.42 -15.24 3.00
C ASN A 131 -2.18 -15.79 3.73
N PHE A 132 -1.93 -15.39 4.98
CA PHE A 132 -0.83 -15.92 5.77
C PHE A 132 -1.02 -17.39 6.14
N GLU A 133 -2.24 -17.82 6.45
CA GLU A 133 -2.57 -19.23 6.69
C GLU A 133 -2.33 -20.07 5.44
N ASN A 134 -2.75 -19.58 4.27
CA ASN A 134 -2.49 -20.26 2.99
C ASN A 134 -0.99 -20.36 2.67
N ALA A 135 -0.24 -19.28 2.93
CA ALA A 135 1.21 -19.28 2.75
C ALA A 135 1.90 -20.27 3.71
N ARG A 136 1.40 -20.39 4.95
CA ARG A 136 1.87 -21.37 5.93
C ARG A 136 1.60 -22.81 5.48
N ASN A 137 0.42 -23.09 4.94
CA ASN A 137 0.09 -24.42 4.43
C ASN A 137 1.02 -24.80 3.29
N THR A 138 1.22 -23.90 2.33
CA THR A 138 2.18 -24.09 1.23
C THR A 138 3.61 -24.33 1.73
N PHE A 139 4.02 -23.63 2.79
CA PHE A 139 5.33 -23.83 3.43
C PHE A 139 5.44 -25.25 4.05
N LEU A 140 4.41 -25.71 4.75
CA LEU A 140 4.39 -27.04 5.38
C LEU A 140 4.42 -28.17 4.34
N ASP A 141 3.72 -28.02 3.22
CA ASP A 141 3.71 -28.99 2.12
C ASP A 141 5.11 -29.16 1.49
N ARG A 142 5.93 -28.11 1.52
CA ARG A 142 7.33 -28.15 1.04
C ARG A 142 8.28 -28.85 1.99
N GLN A 143 7.84 -29.22 3.20
CA GLN A 143 8.63 -29.91 4.23
C GLN A 143 9.98 -29.24 4.51
N LEU A 144 10.00 -27.91 4.54
CA LEU A 144 11.20 -27.14 4.84
C LEU A 144 11.50 -27.22 6.36
N ASP A 145 12.72 -27.61 6.71
CA ASP A 145 13.21 -27.63 8.11
C ASP A 145 13.58 -26.22 8.59
N ARG A 146 12.58 -25.34 8.68
CA ARG A 146 12.71 -23.92 9.04
C ARG A 146 11.52 -23.45 9.87
N GLU A 147 11.68 -22.35 10.60
CA GLU A 147 10.59 -21.69 11.30
C GLU A 147 9.78 -20.80 10.34
N PHE A 148 8.46 -20.95 10.30
CA PHE A 148 7.57 -20.07 9.54
C PHE A 148 7.25 -18.80 10.33
N ARG A 149 7.40 -17.63 9.70
CA ARG A 149 7.03 -16.32 10.26
C ARG A 149 6.17 -15.53 9.28
N ALA A 150 5.19 -14.80 9.80
CA ALA A 150 4.38 -13.87 9.03
C ALA A 150 4.53 -12.46 9.60
N LEU A 151 4.87 -11.50 8.73
CA LEU A 151 5.08 -10.09 9.06
C LEU A 151 4.18 -9.19 8.21
#